data_AF-A0A6M2DK96-F1
#
_entry.id   AF-A0A6M2DK96-F1
#
_cell.length_a   1.000
_cell.length_b   1.000
_cell.length_c   1.000
_cell.angle_alpha   90.00
_cell.angle_beta   90.00
_cell.angle_gamma   90.00
#
_symmetry.space_group_name_H-M   'P 1'
#
loop_
_entity.id
_entity.type
_entity.pdbx_description
1 polymer ?
#
loop_
_entity_poly.entity_id
_entity_poly.type
_entity_poly.pdbx_seq_one_letter_code
_entity_poly.pdbx_strand_id
1 'polypeptide(L)'
;MQHQTPTTSNKEVIKNALKETHDHRRNWIISCSPSMVEIVNKYPRLQDYNGEMINLEYDLLYPEKGDNFISKFALFYQPRILLYAQRFEHKLYMESGVVKNVTLRALLILAHLLSISNAVILRKKRKRSNDETFDIESTFPAAELLQIVSEGTDLVRFSHDMRYQKLMMQPYIIMTKGPYTENLYVQGDGFFLCHNDKQDAAHTFSLLYKIIYIF
;
A
#
# COMPACT_ATOMS: atom_id res chain seq x y z
N MET A 1 -20.74 7.40 -18.45
CA MET A 1 -21.27 8.11 -17.27
C MET A 1 -20.54 9.44 -17.18
N GLN A 2 -21.25 10.56 -17.09
CA GLN A 2 -20.62 11.88 -16.93
C GLN A 2 -19.94 11.93 -15.56
N HIS A 3 -18.63 12.18 -15.52
CA HIS A 3 -17.89 12.42 -14.28
C HIS A 3 -18.34 13.78 -13.72
N GLN A 4 -19.39 13.78 -12.89
CA GLN A 4 -19.72 14.94 -12.08
C GLN A 4 -18.54 15.22 -11.15
N THR A 5 -18.05 16.46 -11.20
CA THR A 5 -16.98 16.94 -10.33
C THR A 5 -17.35 16.63 -8.89
N PRO A 6 -16.48 15.99 -8.09
CA PRO A 6 -16.81 15.64 -6.71
C PRO A 6 -17.02 16.91 -5.90
N THR A 7 -18.27 17.23 -5.55
CA THR A 7 -18.57 18.39 -4.70
C THR A 7 -18.29 18.03 -3.24
N THR A 8 -17.87 19.01 -2.44
CA THR A 8 -17.69 18.85 -0.98
C THR A 8 -18.97 18.40 -0.30
N SER A 9 -20.13 18.82 -0.81
CA SER A 9 -21.44 18.38 -0.31
C SER A 9 -21.66 16.89 -0.54
N ASN A 10 -21.41 16.37 -1.76
CA ASN A 10 -21.51 14.95 -2.05
C ASN A 10 -20.55 14.12 -1.19
N LYS A 11 -19.36 14.67 -0.91
CA LYS A 11 -18.35 14.01 -0.07
C LYS A 11 -18.86 13.79 1.36
N GLU A 12 -19.44 14.82 1.96
CA GLU A 12 -19.98 14.72 3.32
C GLU A 12 -21.20 13.78 3.38
N VAL A 13 -22.05 13.77 2.34
CA VAL A 13 -23.15 12.79 2.24
C VAL A 13 -22.62 11.37 2.22
N ILE A 14 -21.63 11.08 1.36
CA ILE A 14 -21.02 9.75 1.26
C ILE A 14 -20.35 9.37 2.59
N LYS A 15 -19.60 10.30 3.19
CA LYS A 15 -18.92 10.10 4.47
C LYS A 15 -19.90 9.74 5.59
N ASN A 16 -21.02 10.45 5.69
CA ASN A 16 -22.04 10.17 6.71
C ASN A 16 -22.72 8.82 6.46
N ALA A 17 -23.10 8.53 5.21
CA ALA A 17 -23.65 7.22 4.86
C ALA A 17 -22.69 6.07 5.17
N LEU A 18 -21.39 6.25 4.91
CA LEU A 18 -20.38 5.26 5.26
C LEU A 18 -20.27 5.07 6.78
N LYS A 19 -20.28 6.14 7.58
CA LYS A 19 -20.30 6.05 9.04
C LYS A 19 -21.52 5.29 9.56
N GLU A 20 -22.71 5.66 9.11
CA GLU A 20 -23.98 5.06 9.55
C GLU A 20 -24.06 3.56 9.23
N THR A 21 -23.50 3.15 8.09
CA THR A 21 -23.53 1.75 7.65
C THR A 21 -22.27 0.97 8.02
N HIS A 22 -21.36 1.54 8.81
CA HIS A 22 -20.07 0.93 9.17
C HIS A 22 -20.23 -0.46 9.79
N ASP A 23 -20.98 -0.57 10.90
CA ASP A 23 -21.13 -1.83 11.62
C ASP A 23 -21.74 -2.94 10.75
N HIS A 24 -22.72 -2.58 9.92
CA HIS A 24 -23.34 -3.51 8.98
C HIS A 24 -22.33 -4.03 7.95
N ARG A 25 -21.49 -3.16 7.38
CA ARG A 25 -20.42 -3.58 6.47
C ARG A 25 -19.42 -4.47 7.19
N ARG A 26 -18.98 -4.10 8.38
CA ARG A 26 -18.00 -4.88 9.16
C ARG A 26 -18.52 -6.26 9.52
N ASN A 27 -19.76 -6.35 9.98
CA ASN A 27 -20.41 -7.62 10.27
C ASN A 27 -20.46 -8.52 9.03
N TRP A 28 -20.79 -7.96 7.85
CA TRP A 28 -20.76 -8.72 6.61
C TRP A 28 -19.35 -9.16 6.22
N ILE A 29 -18.34 -8.29 6.30
CA ILE A 29 -16.94 -8.62 5.98
C ILE A 29 -16.45 -9.75 6.90
N ILE A 30 -16.69 -9.65 8.21
CA ILE A 30 -16.26 -10.66 9.18
C ILE A 30 -16.99 -11.99 8.96
N SER A 31 -18.31 -11.95 8.75
CA SER A 31 -19.12 -13.18 8.62
C SER A 31 -18.95 -13.89 7.27
N CYS A 32 -18.74 -13.15 6.19
CA CYS A 32 -18.64 -13.73 4.85
C CYS A 32 -17.19 -13.90 4.36
N SER A 33 -16.20 -13.26 5.01
CA SER A 33 -14.79 -13.25 4.57
C SER A 33 -14.61 -13.02 3.06
N PRO A 34 -15.23 -11.98 2.49
CA PRO A 34 -15.15 -11.67 1.06
C PRO A 34 -13.74 -11.22 0.66
N SER A 35 -13.41 -11.39 -0.61
CA SER A 35 -12.22 -10.79 -1.23
C SER A 35 -12.36 -9.27 -1.36
N MET A 36 -11.23 -8.59 -1.54
CA MET A 36 -11.21 -7.13 -1.70
C MET A 36 -12.05 -6.66 -2.89
N VAL A 37 -12.05 -7.41 -4.00
CA VAL A 37 -12.91 -7.16 -5.17
C VAL A 37 -14.38 -7.18 -4.79
N GLU A 38 -14.80 -8.19 -4.02
CA GLU A 38 -16.20 -8.35 -3.61
C GLU A 38 -16.62 -7.23 -2.67
N ILE A 39 -15.74 -6.81 -1.75
CA ILE A 39 -15.99 -5.67 -0.86
C ILE A 39 -16.19 -4.39 -1.68
N VAL A 40 -15.27 -4.09 -2.59
CA VAL A 40 -15.34 -2.90 -3.43
C VAL A 40 -16.56 -2.93 -4.36
N ASN A 41 -16.87 -4.07 -4.97
CA ASN A 41 -18.04 -4.20 -5.82
C ASN A 41 -19.35 -3.99 -5.04
N LYS A 42 -19.41 -4.46 -3.79
CA LYS A 42 -20.56 -4.27 -2.92
C LYS A 42 -20.64 -2.85 -2.37
N TYR A 43 -19.50 -2.21 -2.10
CA TYR A 43 -19.38 -0.88 -1.51
C TYR A 43 -18.45 0.03 -2.32
N PRO A 44 -18.82 0.38 -3.57
CA PRO A 44 -17.94 1.09 -4.50
C PRO A 44 -17.51 2.47 -4.00
N ARG A 45 -18.33 3.08 -3.14
CA ARG A 45 -18.05 4.39 -2.54
C ARG A 45 -16.80 4.42 -1.66
N LEU A 46 -16.27 3.26 -1.24
CA LEU A 46 -14.99 3.20 -0.53
C LEU A 46 -13.81 3.68 -1.39
N GLN A 47 -13.93 3.63 -2.72
CA GLN A 47 -12.89 4.10 -3.64
C GLN A 47 -13.02 5.57 -4.01
N ASP A 48 -14.15 6.21 -3.69
CA ASP A 48 -14.38 7.60 -4.03
C ASP A 48 -13.35 8.51 -3.32
N TYR A 49 -13.08 9.66 -3.93
CA TYR A 49 -12.14 10.65 -3.41
C TYR A 49 -10.74 10.10 -3.15
N ASN A 50 -10.20 9.28 -4.07
CA ASN A 50 -8.80 8.89 -4.08
C ASN A 50 -8.30 8.26 -2.76
N GLY A 51 -9.14 7.45 -2.12
CA GLY A 51 -8.81 6.74 -0.88
C GLY A 51 -9.15 7.50 0.40
N GLU A 52 -9.76 8.68 0.33
CA GLU A 52 -10.23 9.37 1.54
C GLU A 52 -11.32 8.59 2.29
N MET A 53 -12.17 7.85 1.58
CA MET A 53 -13.19 7.00 2.21
C MET A 53 -12.58 5.76 2.88
N ILE A 54 -11.44 5.26 2.38
CA ILE A 54 -10.63 4.23 3.06
C ILE A 54 -10.01 4.81 4.33
N ASN A 55 -9.48 6.04 4.31
CA ASN A 55 -8.97 6.68 5.54
C ASN A 55 -10.06 6.78 6.61
N LEU A 56 -11.27 7.20 6.22
CA LEU A 56 -12.42 7.23 7.13
C LEU A 56 -12.72 5.85 7.75
N GLU A 57 -12.75 4.80 6.93
CA GLU A 57 -13.05 3.44 7.41
C GLU A 57 -11.97 2.94 8.38
N TYR A 58 -10.70 3.29 8.12
CA TYR A 58 -9.58 2.96 9.01
C TYR A 58 -9.74 3.64 10.36
N ASP A 59 -10.06 4.95 10.38
CA ASP A 59 -10.21 5.73 11.60
C ASP A 59 -11.40 5.23 12.45
N LEU A 60 -12.46 4.71 11.82
CA LEU A 60 -13.57 4.08 12.52
C LEU A 60 -13.17 2.73 13.17
N LEU A 61 -12.36 1.92 12.49
CA LEU A 61 -11.87 0.64 13.03
C LEU A 61 -10.81 0.83 14.12
N TYR A 62 -10.01 1.87 14.00
CA TYR A 62 -8.88 2.14 14.88
C TYR A 62 -8.91 3.58 15.37
N PRO A 63 -9.90 3.95 16.21
CA PRO A 63 -9.99 5.29 16.77
C PRO A 63 -8.68 5.68 17.45
N GLU A 64 -8.27 6.93 17.27
CA GLU A 64 -7.04 7.51 17.86
C GLU A 64 -5.72 6.88 17.37
N LYS A 65 -5.76 5.83 16.55
CA LYS A 65 -4.60 5.31 15.82
C LYS A 65 -4.38 6.02 14.47
N GLY A 66 -5.08 7.14 14.28
CA GLY A 66 -4.96 8.04 13.15
C GLY A 66 -3.56 8.65 12.99
N ASP A 67 -3.34 9.23 11.81
CA ASP A 67 -2.05 9.26 11.11
C ASP A 67 -0.95 10.18 11.71
N ASN A 68 -0.24 9.70 12.73
CA ASN A 68 1.07 10.24 13.12
C ASN A 68 2.18 9.88 12.13
N PHE A 69 1.96 8.87 11.28
CA PHE A 69 2.98 8.37 10.39
C PHE A 69 3.28 9.38 9.30
N ILE A 70 2.29 9.78 8.50
CA ILE A 70 2.49 10.74 7.40
C ILE A 70 3.12 12.05 7.91
N SER A 71 2.53 12.64 8.96
CA SER A 71 2.96 13.93 9.51
C SER A 71 4.39 13.92 10.06
N LYS A 72 4.84 12.78 10.60
CA LYS A 72 6.19 12.64 11.15
C LYS A 72 7.18 11.98 10.19
N PHE A 73 6.73 11.37 9.09
CA PHE A 73 7.60 10.51 8.28
C PHE A 73 8.78 11.27 7.71
N ALA A 74 8.53 12.35 6.97
CA ALA A 74 9.60 13.11 6.31
C ALA A 74 10.60 13.72 7.29
N LEU A 75 10.13 14.27 8.42
CA LEU A 75 10.97 15.02 9.37
C LEU A 75 11.61 14.15 10.46
N PHE A 76 10.94 13.06 10.85
CA PHE A 76 11.37 12.23 11.98
C PHE A 76 11.88 10.86 11.52
N TYR A 77 11.07 10.09 10.80
CA TYR A 77 11.40 8.69 10.49
C TYR A 77 12.41 8.58 9.35
N GLN A 78 12.16 9.25 8.22
CA GLN A 78 12.99 9.22 7.01
C GLN A 78 14.49 9.46 7.29
N PRO A 79 14.93 10.55 7.95
CA PRO A 79 16.36 10.79 8.18
C PRO A 79 16.98 9.70 9.08
N ARG A 80 16.22 9.16 10.03
CA ARG A 80 16.71 8.10 10.93
C ARG A 80 16.87 6.77 10.21
N ILE A 81 15.92 6.41 9.34
CA ILE A 81 15.98 5.19 8.53
C ILE A 81 17.18 5.24 7.58
N LEU A 82 17.36 6.36 6.88
CA LEU A 82 18.48 6.54 5.95
C LEU A 82 19.82 6.50 6.68
N LEU A 83 19.94 7.19 7.83
CA LEU A 83 21.15 7.17 8.65
C LEU A 83 21.44 5.76 9.20
N TYR A 84 20.42 5.04 9.64
CA TYR A 84 20.56 3.66 10.09
C TYR A 84 21.09 2.77 8.97
N ALA A 85 20.44 2.81 7.80
CA ALA A 85 20.88 2.02 6.65
C ALA A 85 22.29 2.38 6.22
N GLN A 86 22.64 3.67 6.19
CA GLN A 86 24.00 4.10 5.86
C GLN A 86 25.06 3.53 6.82
N ARG A 87 24.75 3.44 8.12
CA ARG A 87 25.70 2.99 9.16
C ARG A 87 25.78 1.48 9.31
N PHE A 88 24.64 0.80 9.21
CA PHE A 88 24.52 -0.61 9.61
C PHE A 88 24.17 -1.53 8.44
N GLU A 89 23.56 -1.01 7.37
CA GLU A 89 23.13 -1.78 6.19
C GLU A 89 23.65 -1.13 4.91
N HIS A 90 24.98 -0.89 4.85
CA HIS A 90 25.60 -0.03 3.83
C HIS A 90 25.33 -0.53 2.39
N LYS A 91 25.30 -1.85 2.18
CA LYS A 91 24.98 -2.45 0.87
C LYS A 91 23.57 -2.03 0.41
N LEU A 92 22.56 -2.24 1.26
CA LEU A 92 21.18 -1.81 1.02
C LEU A 92 21.07 -0.29 0.80
N TYR A 93 21.81 0.50 1.59
CA TYR A 93 21.85 1.94 1.40
C TYR A 93 22.38 2.31 0.02
N MET A 94 23.46 1.68 -0.47
CA MET A 94 24.01 1.96 -1.79
C MET A 94 23.07 1.51 -2.92
N GLU A 95 22.55 0.29 -2.85
CA GLU A 95 21.62 -0.26 -3.86
C GLU A 95 20.34 0.56 -3.99
N SER A 96 19.82 1.05 -2.86
CA SER A 96 18.62 1.89 -2.85
C SER A 96 18.79 3.27 -3.50
N GLY A 97 20.02 3.68 -3.82
CA GLY A 97 20.32 4.95 -4.50
C GLY A 97 19.67 5.10 -5.88
N VAL A 98 19.22 4.00 -6.50
CA VAL A 98 18.46 4.02 -7.75
C VAL A 98 17.08 4.69 -7.62
N VAL A 99 16.54 4.78 -6.40
CA VAL A 99 15.27 5.43 -6.09
C VAL A 99 15.54 6.88 -5.70
N LYS A 100 15.21 7.82 -6.59
CA LYS A 100 15.49 9.25 -6.41
C LYS A 100 14.58 9.91 -5.37
N ASN A 101 13.32 9.50 -5.32
CA ASN A 101 12.40 9.99 -4.29
C ASN A 101 12.87 9.52 -2.91
N VAL A 102 13.35 10.46 -2.10
CA VAL A 102 13.99 10.17 -0.80
C VAL A 102 13.01 9.51 0.18
N THR A 103 11.75 9.91 0.13
CA THR A 103 10.68 9.35 0.96
C THR A 103 10.38 7.91 0.55
N LEU A 104 10.19 7.66 -0.75
CA LEU A 104 9.99 6.30 -1.27
C LEU A 104 11.19 5.41 -0.96
N ARG A 105 12.42 5.92 -1.15
CA ARG A 105 13.65 5.21 -0.83
C ARG A 105 13.69 4.79 0.65
N ALA A 106 13.41 5.72 1.56
CA ALA A 106 13.36 5.42 2.99
C ALA A 106 12.26 4.41 3.35
N LEU A 107 11.09 4.49 2.72
CA LEU A 107 10.01 3.51 2.91
C LEU A 107 10.40 2.11 2.44
N LEU A 108 11.03 1.99 1.28
CA LEU A 108 11.48 0.70 0.74
C LEU A 108 12.59 0.08 1.60
N ILE A 109 13.53 0.91 2.07
CA ILE A 109 14.55 0.49 3.04
C ILE A 109 13.85 -0.01 4.31
N LEU A 110 12.93 0.77 4.88
CA LEU A 110 12.20 0.38 6.08
C LEU A 110 11.47 -0.95 5.88
N ALA A 111 10.77 -1.13 4.76
CA ALA A 111 10.08 -2.37 4.45
C ALA A 111 11.06 -3.55 4.33
N HIS A 112 12.22 -3.36 3.72
CA HIS A 112 13.27 -4.38 3.65
C HIS A 112 13.80 -4.73 5.03
N LEU A 113 14.07 -3.75 5.89
CA LEU A 113 14.49 -3.96 7.28
C LEU A 113 13.42 -4.68 8.12
N LEU A 114 12.13 -4.41 7.84
CA LEU A 114 10.99 -5.03 8.51
C LEU A 114 10.59 -6.40 7.91
N SER A 115 11.15 -6.78 6.76
CA SER A 115 10.80 -8.03 6.05
C SER A 115 11.13 -9.31 6.84
N ILE A 116 11.77 -9.18 8.00
CA ILE A 116 11.62 -10.12 9.11
C ILE A 116 10.19 -9.99 9.71
N SER A 117 9.16 -10.23 8.89
CA SER A 117 7.76 -10.17 9.32
C SER A 117 7.46 -11.30 10.30
N ASN A 118 6.72 -10.99 11.37
CA ASN A 118 6.19 -11.99 12.31
C ASN A 118 5.39 -13.10 11.59
N ALA A 119 4.77 -12.82 10.43
CA ALA A 119 4.07 -13.81 9.62
C ALA A 119 5.03 -14.81 8.93
N VAL A 120 6.20 -14.34 8.47
CA VAL A 120 7.28 -15.20 7.95
C VAL A 120 7.87 -16.03 9.10
N ILE A 121 8.06 -15.43 10.28
CA ILE A 121 8.50 -16.13 11.51
C ILE A 121 7.49 -17.21 11.94
N LEU A 122 6.18 -16.93 11.85
CA LEU A 122 5.11 -17.89 12.19
C LEU A 122 5.04 -19.06 11.20
N ARG A 123 5.23 -18.81 9.90
CA ARG A 123 5.40 -19.86 8.88
C ARG A 123 6.65 -20.72 9.16
N LYS A 124 7.76 -20.10 9.59
CA LYS A 124 9.00 -20.79 9.99
C LYS A 124 8.81 -21.71 11.20
N LYS A 125 8.01 -21.34 12.21
CA LYS A 125 7.69 -22.23 13.35
C LYS A 125 6.92 -23.49 12.95
N ARG A 126 6.07 -23.42 11.92
CA ARG A 126 5.31 -24.58 11.41
C ARG A 126 6.14 -25.50 10.53
N LYS A 127 7.22 -25.00 9.91
CA LYS A 127 8.19 -25.77 9.09
C LYS A 127 9.46 -26.16 9.87
N ARG A 128 9.34 -26.49 11.17
CA ARG A 128 10.45 -27.14 11.89
C ARG A 128 10.52 -28.62 11.51
N SER A 129 11.10 -28.88 10.35
CA SER A 129 11.75 -30.14 10.02
C SER A 129 13.05 -29.77 9.29
N ASN A 130 14.14 -29.94 10.02
CA ASN A 130 15.57 -29.97 9.65
C ASN A 130 16.05 -29.21 8.41
N ASP A 131 17.07 -28.39 8.65
CA ASP A 131 18.05 -27.85 7.70
C ASP A 131 17.52 -27.02 6.53
N GLU A 132 17.68 -25.70 6.68
CA GLU A 132 18.47 -24.83 5.80
C GLU A 132 18.19 -23.39 6.24
N THR A 133 19.23 -22.65 6.62
CA THR A 133 19.16 -21.19 6.66
C THR A 133 18.98 -20.70 5.23
N PHE A 134 17.72 -20.59 4.80
CA PHE A 134 17.38 -19.93 3.55
C PHE A 134 17.76 -18.45 3.69
N ASP A 135 18.92 -18.10 3.13
CA ASP A 135 19.21 -16.73 2.75
C ASP A 135 18.14 -16.33 1.73
N ILE A 136 17.18 -15.54 2.19
CA ILE A 136 16.25 -14.89 1.27
C ILE A 136 17.08 -13.81 0.61
N GLU A 137 17.58 -14.07 -0.60
CA GLU A 137 18.02 -13.01 -1.52
C GLU A 137 16.83 -12.10 -1.79
N SER A 138 16.57 -11.17 -0.88
CA SER A 138 15.58 -10.13 -1.09
C SER A 138 16.20 -9.10 -2.03
N THR A 139 15.90 -9.23 -3.32
CA THR A 139 16.25 -8.21 -4.30
C THR A 139 15.63 -6.89 -3.86
N PHE A 140 16.42 -5.82 -3.80
CA PHE A 140 15.89 -4.49 -3.54
C PHE A 140 15.39 -3.84 -4.84
N PRO A 141 14.18 -3.25 -4.86
CA PRO A 141 13.15 -3.31 -3.81
C PRO A 141 12.42 -4.66 -3.80
N ALA A 142 11.83 -5.03 -2.65
CA ALA A 142 11.00 -6.23 -2.54
C ALA A 142 9.87 -6.16 -3.58
N ALA A 143 9.89 -7.08 -4.55
CA ALA A 143 8.97 -7.07 -5.69
C ALA A 143 7.51 -7.22 -5.26
N GLU A 144 7.28 -7.83 -4.09
CA GLU A 144 5.97 -8.00 -3.49
C GLU A 144 5.37 -6.67 -2.99
N LEU A 145 6.19 -5.64 -2.79
CA LEU A 145 5.77 -4.33 -2.30
C LEU A 145 5.76 -3.27 -3.39
N LEU A 146 6.75 -3.28 -4.29
CA LEU A 146 6.90 -2.27 -5.33
C LEU A 146 7.19 -2.90 -6.69
N GLN A 147 6.35 -2.56 -7.66
CA GLN A 147 6.56 -2.86 -9.08
C GLN A 147 6.91 -1.58 -9.83
N ILE A 148 8.03 -1.59 -10.55
CA ILE A 148 8.47 -0.45 -11.38
C ILE A 148 8.20 -0.78 -12.83
N VAL A 149 7.40 0.05 -13.50
CA VAL A 149 7.04 -0.13 -14.90
C VAL A 149 7.34 1.14 -15.70
N SER A 150 7.50 1.04 -17.01
CA SER A 150 7.70 2.21 -17.87
C SER A 150 6.42 3.05 -17.94
N GLU A 151 6.58 4.37 -18.04
CA GLU A 151 5.46 5.28 -18.37
C GLU A 151 4.81 4.84 -19.70
N GLY A 152 3.48 4.88 -19.75
CA GLY A 152 2.68 4.39 -20.89
C GLY A 152 2.30 2.90 -20.81
N THR A 153 2.76 2.17 -19.80
CA THR A 153 2.29 0.79 -19.55
C THR A 153 0.80 0.79 -19.22
N ASP A 154 0.03 -0.09 -19.88
CA ASP A 154 -1.36 -0.36 -19.51
C ASP A 154 -1.40 -1.09 -18.16
N LEU A 155 -1.69 -0.33 -17.11
CA LEU A 155 -1.71 -0.84 -15.74
C LEU A 155 -2.78 -1.92 -15.52
N VAL A 156 -3.93 -1.80 -16.20
CA VAL A 156 -5.04 -2.74 -16.05
C VAL A 156 -4.62 -4.10 -16.60
N ARG A 157 -4.04 -4.11 -17.81
CA ARG A 157 -3.51 -5.33 -18.43
C ARG A 157 -2.37 -5.91 -17.62
N PHE A 158 -1.40 -5.07 -17.21
CA PHE A 158 -0.28 -5.50 -16.37
C PHE A 158 -0.73 -6.20 -15.07
N SER A 159 -1.66 -5.59 -14.34
CA SER A 159 -2.20 -6.18 -13.09
C SER A 159 -3.00 -7.46 -13.35
N HIS A 160 -3.72 -7.54 -14.47
CA HIS A 160 -4.42 -8.76 -14.85
C HIS A 160 -3.43 -9.90 -15.08
N ASP A 161 -2.36 -9.66 -15.84
CA ASP A 161 -1.36 -10.67 -16.18
C ASP A 161 -0.60 -11.15 -14.93
N MET A 162 -0.19 -10.23 -14.03
CA MET A 162 0.47 -10.56 -12.76
C MET A 162 -0.42 -11.44 -11.85
N ARG A 163 -1.73 -11.19 -11.83
CA ARG A 163 -2.69 -11.99 -11.05
C ARG A 163 -3.00 -13.32 -11.68
N TYR A 164 -3.13 -13.37 -13.01
CA TYR A 164 -3.35 -14.63 -13.74
C TYR A 164 -2.20 -15.61 -13.49
N GLN A 165 -0.97 -15.10 -13.44
CA GLN A 165 0.22 -15.87 -13.11
C GLN A 165 0.35 -16.18 -11.60
N LYS A 166 -0.61 -15.75 -10.77
CA LYS A 166 -0.59 -15.85 -9.29
C LYS A 166 0.68 -15.29 -8.65
N LEU A 167 1.34 -14.34 -9.31
CA LEU A 167 2.57 -13.74 -8.82
C LEU A 167 2.30 -12.74 -7.70
N MET A 168 1.16 -12.03 -7.78
CA MET A 168 0.80 -10.97 -6.83
C MET A 168 -0.69 -11.07 -6.46
N MET A 169 -0.99 -11.36 -5.19
CA MET A 169 -2.36 -11.40 -4.66
C MET A 169 -2.59 -10.41 -3.50
N GLN A 170 -1.54 -9.77 -2.98
CA GLN A 170 -1.68 -8.74 -1.96
C GLN A 170 -1.61 -7.37 -2.63
N PRO A 171 -2.24 -6.33 -2.07
CA PRO A 171 -2.04 -4.98 -2.53
C PRO A 171 -0.56 -4.59 -2.56
N TYR A 172 -0.14 -3.86 -3.58
CA TYR A 172 1.23 -3.39 -3.76
C TYR A 172 1.27 -2.01 -4.42
N ILE A 173 2.42 -1.35 -4.38
CA ILE A 173 2.64 -0.07 -5.06
C ILE A 173 3.13 -0.34 -6.47
N ILE A 174 2.59 0.38 -7.45
CA ILE A 174 3.15 0.50 -8.79
C ILE A 174 3.74 1.89 -8.96
N MET A 175 4.99 1.96 -9.37
CA MET A 175 5.64 3.18 -9.82
C MET A 175 5.78 3.15 -11.34
N THR A 176 5.12 4.09 -12.02
CA THR A 176 5.37 4.34 -13.45
C THR A 176 6.53 5.30 -13.58
N LYS A 177 7.60 4.88 -14.26
CA LYS A 177 8.82 5.67 -14.44
C LYS A 177 8.88 6.26 -15.84
N GLY A 178 8.81 7.58 -15.90
CA GLY A 178 8.96 8.39 -17.10
C GLY A 178 10.32 9.11 -17.18
N PRO A 179 10.61 9.80 -18.29
CA PRO A 179 11.81 10.63 -18.40
C PRO A 179 11.80 11.83 -17.42
N TYR A 180 10.60 12.30 -17.03
CA TYR A 180 10.44 13.49 -16.19
C TYR A 180 9.53 13.30 -14.98
N THR A 181 8.73 12.23 -14.93
CA THR A 181 7.77 12.01 -13.84
C THR A 181 7.80 10.57 -13.34
N GLU A 182 7.59 10.43 -12.03
CA GLU A 182 7.40 9.14 -11.38
C GLU A 182 6.03 9.18 -10.68
N ASN A 183 5.05 8.42 -11.18
CA ASN A 183 3.71 8.39 -10.57
C ASN A 183 3.53 7.10 -9.78
N LEU A 184 2.92 7.23 -8.60
CA LEU A 184 2.68 6.14 -7.68
C LEU A 184 1.19 5.81 -7.63
N TYR A 185 0.91 4.52 -7.62
CA TYR A 185 -0.42 3.95 -7.55
C TYR A 185 -0.42 2.81 -6.54
N VAL A 186 -1.47 2.70 -5.74
CA VAL A 186 -1.76 1.50 -4.97
C VAL A 186 -2.62 0.60 -5.84
N GLN A 187 -2.10 -0.57 -6.19
CA GLN A 187 -2.88 -1.64 -6.80
C GLN A 187 -3.52 -2.44 -5.67
N GLY A 188 -4.84 -2.58 -5.72
CA GLY A 188 -5.59 -3.59 -4.96
C GLY A 188 -6.18 -4.60 -5.93
N ASP A 189 -6.99 -5.54 -5.46
CA ASP A 189 -7.56 -6.54 -6.36
C ASP A 189 -8.48 -5.90 -7.42
N GLY A 190 -7.96 -5.72 -8.63
CA GLY A 190 -8.73 -5.24 -9.77
C GLY A 190 -8.95 -3.73 -9.84
N PHE A 191 -8.33 -2.95 -8.96
CA PHE A 191 -8.44 -1.50 -8.98
C PHE A 191 -7.13 -0.80 -8.66
N PHE A 192 -7.07 0.48 -8.99
CA PHE A 192 -5.95 1.36 -8.71
C PHE A 192 -6.43 2.61 -7.98
N LEU A 193 -5.72 2.99 -6.94
CA LEU A 193 -5.89 4.27 -6.27
C LEU A 193 -4.59 5.07 -6.41
N CYS A 194 -4.70 6.37 -6.59
CA CYS A 194 -3.58 7.28 -6.47
C CYS A 194 -3.97 8.43 -5.56
N HIS A 195 -3.02 8.88 -4.75
CA HIS A 195 -3.21 10.12 -4.02
C HIS A 195 -3.35 11.31 -4.99
N ASN A 196 -3.94 12.42 -4.54
CA ASN A 196 -4.11 13.63 -5.36
C ASN A 196 -2.78 14.13 -5.92
N ASP A 197 -1.74 14.07 -5.08
CA ASP A 197 -0.36 14.16 -5.53
C ASP A 197 0.19 12.75 -5.76
N LYS A 198 0.38 12.39 -7.04
CA LYS A 198 0.86 11.08 -7.48
C LYS A 198 2.33 10.84 -7.15
N GLN A 199 3.07 11.86 -6.72
CA GLN A 199 4.48 11.75 -6.33
C GLN A 199 4.64 11.58 -4.81
N ASP A 200 3.55 11.71 -4.05
CA ASP A 200 3.58 11.59 -2.59
C ASP A 200 3.66 10.12 -2.14
N ALA A 201 4.89 9.68 -1.92
CA ALA A 201 5.18 8.32 -1.48
C ALA A 201 4.67 8.02 -0.07
N ALA A 202 4.65 9.00 0.84
CA ALA A 202 4.21 8.77 2.22
C ALA A 202 2.70 8.52 2.29
N HIS A 203 1.91 9.34 1.59
CA HIS A 203 0.46 9.15 1.51
C HIS A 203 0.12 7.87 0.74
N THR A 204 0.84 7.58 -0.36
CA THR A 204 0.62 6.35 -1.13
C THR A 204 0.90 5.10 -0.28
N PHE A 205 1.98 5.10 0.50
CA PHE A 205 2.31 3.98 1.38
C PHE A 205 1.32 3.86 2.56
N SER A 206 0.91 4.98 3.15
CA SER A 206 -0.14 4.98 4.18
C SER A 206 -1.45 4.41 3.65
N LEU A 207 -1.83 4.76 2.42
CA LEU A 207 -3.02 4.22 1.77
C LEU A 207 -2.91 2.70 1.56
N LEU A 208 -1.77 2.20 1.05
CA LEU A 208 -1.51 0.76 0.93
C LEU A 208 -1.69 0.06 2.28
N TYR A 209 -1.06 0.58 3.33
CA TYR A 209 -1.17 0.02 4.67
C TYR A 209 -2.62 -0.05 5.15
N LYS A 210 -3.40 1.02 4.97
CA LYS A 210 -4.81 1.06 5.40
C LYS A 210 -5.68 0.07 4.63
N ILE A 211 -5.45 -0.09 3.33
CA ILE A 211 -6.14 -1.09 2.49
C ILE A 211 -5.94 -2.50 3.07
N ILE A 212 -4.71 -2.85 3.47
CA ILE A 212 -4.39 -4.17 4.06
C ILE A 212 -5.14 -4.44 5.38
N TYR A 213 -5.46 -3.40 6.15
CA TYR A 213 -6.15 -3.54 7.44
C TYR A 213 -7.67 -3.44 7.34
N ILE A 214 -8.19 -2.78 6.31
CA ILE A 214 -9.64 -2.62 6.11
C ILE A 214 -10.24 -3.82 5.40
N PHE A 215 -9.55 -4.34 4.39
CA PHE A 215 -10.02 -5.44 3.55
C PHE A 215 -9.35 -6.75 3.95
#